data_AF-A0A1D6PTY5-F1
#
_entry.id   AF-A0A1D6PTY5-F1
#
_cell.length_a   1.000
_cell.length_b   1.000
_cell.length_c   1.000
_cell.angle_alpha   90.00
_cell.angle_beta   90.00
_cell.angle_gamma   90.00
#
_symmetry.space_group_name_H-M   'P 1'
#
loop_
_entity.id
_entity.type
_entity.pdbx_description
1 polymer ?
#
loop_
_entity_poly.entity_id
_entity_poly.type
_entity_poly.pdbx_seq_one_letter_code
_entity_poly.pdbx_strand_id
1 'polypeptide(L)'
;MGGSRIRAELCSPRDRHPGLVVPCKSAPPPEALAKALTTDQLFYLREQFTLFGPNKSGHISLQNMKTALMKNSSGAMNDSRILDFVNSICNIQYGMIDFEEFSAAAISVYQMEGLETWEEHAQQAYELFDKAALEEILYQFEEKLQAEREEATRKQEELQAQLQAQQVALEENQSLLRQAQEEVKGMHTKFEETNALLRAVLKLQKD
;
A
#
# COMPACT_ATOMS: atom_id res chain seq x y z
N MET A 1 -13.64 -15.69 -38.12
CA MET A 1 -15.08 -15.84 -37.86
C MET A 1 -15.27 -16.11 -36.39
N GLY A 2 -16.19 -15.38 -35.73
CA GLY A 2 -16.67 -15.72 -34.39
C GLY A 2 -16.36 -14.68 -33.30
N GLY A 3 -17.42 -14.07 -32.75
CA GLY A 3 -17.42 -13.21 -31.55
C GLY A 3 -17.08 -11.75 -31.85
N SER A 4 -17.93 -10.73 -31.66
CA SER A 4 -19.01 -10.57 -30.70
C SER A 4 -20.03 -9.56 -31.24
N ARG A 5 -21.13 -10.05 -31.81
CA ARG A 5 -22.35 -9.29 -32.08
C ARG A 5 -23.37 -9.63 -31.00
N ILE A 6 -23.25 -9.13 -29.77
CA ILE A 6 -24.39 -8.90 -28.84
C ILE A 6 -23.93 -7.91 -27.76
N ARG A 7 -24.07 -6.60 -28.01
CA ARG A 7 -24.40 -5.56 -27.01
C ARG A 7 -24.57 -4.20 -27.70
N ALA A 8 -25.46 -4.18 -28.69
CA ALA A 8 -26.05 -2.95 -29.19
C ALA A 8 -27.53 -3.10 -28.90
N GLU A 9 -28.00 -2.46 -27.83
CA GLU A 9 -29.39 -2.07 -27.53
C GLU A 9 -29.50 -1.89 -26.02
N LEU A 10 -29.48 -0.63 -25.59
CA LEU A 10 -30.12 -0.08 -24.38
C LEU A 10 -29.74 1.42 -24.27
N CYS A 11 -29.98 2.19 -25.33
CA CYS A 11 -30.06 3.65 -25.24
C CYS A 11 -31.39 4.04 -25.92
N SER A 12 -32.27 4.68 -25.16
CA SER A 12 -33.60 5.07 -25.63
C SER A 12 -33.47 6.25 -26.60
N PRO A 13 -34.26 6.37 -27.68
CA PRO A 13 -34.13 7.44 -28.68
C PRO A 13 -34.40 8.87 -28.19
N ARG A 14 -34.61 9.11 -26.88
CA ARG A 14 -34.87 10.44 -26.31
C ARG A 14 -33.60 11.27 -26.07
N ASP A 15 -32.41 10.70 -26.25
CA ASP A 15 -31.11 11.35 -26.03
C ASP A 15 -30.68 12.29 -27.17
N ARG A 16 -31.63 13.05 -27.75
CA ARG A 16 -31.33 14.11 -28.72
C ARG A 16 -31.81 15.46 -28.21
N HIS A 17 -31.15 15.97 -27.18
CA HIS A 17 -31.05 17.42 -26.96
C HIS A 17 -29.75 17.93 -27.62
N PRO A 18 -29.83 18.96 -28.49
CA PRO A 18 -28.64 19.53 -29.10
C PRO A 18 -27.98 20.47 -28.10
N GLY A 19 -26.97 19.99 -27.35
CA GLY A 19 -26.21 20.90 -26.47
C GLY A 19 -25.16 20.28 -25.55
N LEU A 20 -25.34 19.05 -25.06
CA LEU A 20 -24.36 18.43 -24.15
C LEU A 20 -24.26 16.94 -24.46
N VAL A 21 -23.06 16.48 -24.78
CA VAL A 21 -22.78 15.05 -25.05
C VAL A 21 -21.57 14.65 -24.20
N VAL A 22 -21.82 14.27 -22.95
CA VAL A 22 -21.00 13.25 -22.31
C VAL A 22 -21.71 11.93 -22.56
N PRO A 23 -21.14 11.01 -23.38
CA PRO A 23 -21.75 9.71 -23.60
C PRO A 23 -21.80 8.94 -22.28
N CYS A 24 -22.89 8.21 -22.01
CA CYS A 24 -23.09 7.31 -20.86
C CYS A 24 -22.01 6.18 -20.73
N LYS A 25 -21.01 6.14 -21.63
CA LYS A 25 -19.81 5.28 -21.54
C LYS A 25 -18.64 5.92 -20.79
N SER A 26 -18.72 7.20 -20.43
CA SER A 26 -17.68 7.97 -19.74
C SER A 26 -18.18 8.61 -18.45
N ALA A 27 -19.18 8.03 -17.79
CA ALA A 27 -19.54 8.44 -16.44
C ALA A 27 -18.41 8.04 -15.45
N PRO A 28 -18.06 8.90 -14.48
CA PRO A 28 -17.06 8.51 -13.49
C PRO A 28 -17.55 7.31 -12.65
N PRO A 29 -16.63 6.57 -12.01
CA PRO A 29 -16.99 5.50 -11.12
C PRO A 29 -17.96 5.98 -10.01
N PRO A 30 -18.95 5.17 -9.58
CA PRO A 30 -19.88 5.54 -8.52
C PRO A 30 -19.18 5.97 -7.22
N GLU A 31 -18.02 5.37 -6.92
CA GLU A 31 -17.21 5.71 -5.75
C GLU A 31 -16.62 7.13 -5.85
N ALA A 32 -16.23 7.55 -7.05
CA ALA A 32 -15.74 8.89 -7.32
C ALA A 32 -16.90 9.91 -7.32
N LEU A 33 -18.03 9.54 -7.93
CA LEU A 33 -19.25 10.35 -7.93
C LEU A 33 -19.80 10.58 -6.52
N ALA A 34 -19.77 9.57 -5.65
CA ALA A 34 -20.18 9.70 -4.26
C ALA A 34 -19.37 10.76 -3.49
N LYS A 35 -18.07 10.87 -3.80
CA LYS A 35 -17.19 11.88 -3.22
C LYS A 35 -17.42 13.29 -3.78
N ALA A 36 -17.99 13.39 -4.97
CA ALA A 36 -18.33 14.65 -5.62
C ALA A 36 -19.74 15.17 -5.25
N LEU A 37 -20.47 14.46 -4.39
CA LEU A 37 -21.77 14.92 -3.92
C LEU A 37 -21.66 16.19 -3.07
N THR A 38 -22.66 17.06 -3.21
CA THR A 38 -22.82 18.24 -2.36
C THR A 38 -23.04 17.86 -0.90
N THR A 39 -22.78 18.81 0.00
CA THR A 39 -23.00 18.63 1.45
C THR A 39 -24.43 18.22 1.76
N ASP A 40 -25.42 18.78 1.07
CA ASP A 40 -26.83 18.46 1.29
C ASP A 40 -27.16 17.03 0.85
N GLN A 41 -26.68 16.60 -0.32
CA GLN A 41 -26.87 15.23 -0.80
C GLN A 41 -26.23 14.21 0.16
N LEU A 42 -25.01 14.48 0.62
CA LEU A 42 -24.33 13.64 1.61
C LEU A 42 -25.08 13.62 2.94
N PHE A 43 -25.63 14.75 3.39
CA PHE A 43 -26.45 14.82 4.59
C PHE A 43 -27.67 13.90 4.48
N TYR A 44 -28.43 13.96 3.39
CA TYR A 44 -29.59 13.09 3.20
C TYR A 44 -29.21 11.62 3.08
N LEU A 45 -28.11 11.29 2.42
CA LEU A 45 -27.57 9.92 2.38
C LEU A 45 -27.16 9.42 3.77
N ARG A 46 -26.59 10.30 4.62
CA ARG A 46 -26.23 9.96 6.00
C ARG A 46 -27.45 9.65 6.85
N GLU A 47 -28.52 10.43 6.69
CA GLU A 47 -29.80 10.16 7.34
C GLU A 47 -30.38 8.82 6.87
N GLN A 48 -30.37 8.54 5.57
CA GLN A 48 -30.81 7.25 5.02
C GLN A 48 -29.97 6.07 5.55
N PHE A 49 -28.64 6.22 5.62
CA PHE A 49 -27.75 5.23 6.20
C PHE A 49 -28.10 4.97 7.68
N THR A 50 -28.41 6.02 8.43
CA THR A 50 -28.79 5.92 9.84
C THR A 50 -30.12 5.17 10.03
N LEU A 51 -31.06 5.28 9.09
CA LEU A 51 -32.32 4.51 9.12
C LEU A 51 -32.09 2.99 9.02
N PHE A 52 -30.99 2.55 8.42
CA PHE A 52 -30.61 1.15 8.38
C PHE A 52 -30.07 0.64 9.73
N GLY A 53 -29.70 1.54 10.65
CA GLY A 53 -29.22 1.18 11.98
C GLY A 53 -27.83 0.54 11.94
N PRO A 54 -26.78 1.30 11.58
CA PRO A 54 -25.40 0.83 11.62
C PRO A 54 -25.00 0.39 13.03
N ASN A 55 -24.08 -0.56 13.09
CA ASN A 55 -23.52 -1.05 14.35
C ASN A 55 -22.58 -0.01 14.98
N LYS A 56 -21.99 -0.34 16.13
CA LYS A 56 -21.03 0.55 16.84
C LYS A 56 -19.75 0.84 16.05
N SER A 57 -19.39 0.00 15.09
CA SER A 57 -18.26 0.27 14.19
C SER A 57 -18.67 1.12 12.99
N GLY A 58 -19.94 1.55 12.89
CA GLY A 58 -20.42 2.41 11.81
C GLY A 58 -20.81 1.68 10.52
N HIS A 59 -21.05 0.36 10.56
CA HIS A 59 -21.36 -0.43 9.37
C HIS A 59 -22.76 -1.04 9.42
N ILE A 60 -23.38 -1.25 8.26
CA ILE A 60 -24.66 -1.93 8.10
C ILE A 60 -24.46 -3.34 7.52
N SER A 61 -25.20 -4.32 8.03
CA SER A 61 -25.27 -5.66 7.46
C SER A 61 -26.48 -5.79 6.52
N LEU A 62 -26.51 -6.84 5.70
CA LEU A 62 -27.72 -7.22 4.97
C LEU A 62 -28.91 -7.48 5.89
N GLN A 63 -28.67 -7.92 7.13
CA GLN A 63 -29.72 -8.11 8.12
C GLN A 63 -30.27 -6.78 8.65
N ASN A 64 -29.42 -5.76 8.79
CA ASN A 64 -29.84 -4.39 9.08
C ASN A 64 -30.72 -3.85 7.95
N MET A 65 -30.30 -4.05 6.69
CA MET A 65 -31.07 -3.69 5.50
C MET A 65 -32.45 -4.36 5.48
N LYS A 66 -32.50 -5.68 5.66
CA LYS A 66 -33.77 -6.42 5.75
C LYS A 66 -34.69 -5.86 6.82
N THR A 67 -34.17 -5.62 8.01
CA THR A 67 -34.96 -5.12 9.14
C THR A 67 -35.56 -3.74 8.83
N ALA A 68 -34.76 -2.83 8.27
CA ALA A 68 -35.20 -1.50 7.90
C ALA A 68 -36.22 -1.52 6.75
N LEU A 69 -36.02 -2.38 5.74
CA LEU A 69 -36.94 -2.53 4.61
C LEU A 69 -38.28 -3.11 5.06
N MET A 70 -38.28 -4.12 5.93
CA MET A 70 -39.51 -4.69 6.49
C MET A 70 -40.27 -3.68 7.36
N LYS A 71 -39.56 -2.82 8.10
CA LYS A 71 -40.16 -1.78 8.95
C LYS A 71 -40.81 -0.65 8.13
N ASN A 72 -40.24 -0.32 6.97
CA ASN A 72 -40.67 0.79 6.12
C ASN A 72 -41.33 0.33 4.82
N SER A 73 -41.78 -0.93 4.74
CA SER A 73 -42.34 -1.46 3.49
C SER A 73 -43.64 -0.74 3.14
N SER A 74 -43.76 -0.32 1.88
CA SER A 74 -45.00 0.21 1.33
C SER A 74 -45.92 -0.92 0.87
N GLY A 75 -47.21 -0.64 0.69
CA GLY A 75 -48.16 -1.61 0.11
C GLY A 75 -47.66 -2.20 -1.22
N ALA A 76 -47.13 -1.35 -2.10
CA ALA A 76 -46.55 -1.78 -3.37
C ALA A 76 -45.32 -2.70 -3.21
N MET A 77 -44.52 -2.51 -2.16
CA MET A 77 -43.38 -3.40 -1.88
C MET A 77 -43.85 -4.75 -1.35
N ASN A 78 -44.90 -4.77 -0.52
CA ASN A 78 -45.51 -6.00 0.00
C ASN A 78 -46.19 -6.81 -1.12
N ASP A 79 -46.80 -6.13 -2.10
CA ASP A 79 -47.40 -6.75 -3.27
C ASP A 79 -46.36 -7.19 -4.31
N SER A 80 -45.10 -6.76 -4.15
CA SER A 80 -43.98 -7.14 -5.01
C SER A 80 -43.18 -8.32 -4.45
N ARG A 81 -42.37 -8.94 -5.31
CA ARG A 81 -41.43 -10.00 -4.90
C ARG A 81 -40.14 -9.48 -4.24
N ILE A 82 -40.03 -8.18 -3.99
CA ILE A 82 -38.80 -7.55 -3.45
C ILE A 82 -38.49 -8.07 -2.05
N LEU A 83 -39.50 -8.23 -1.18
CA LEU A 83 -39.29 -8.71 0.18
C LEU A 83 -38.85 -10.19 0.21
N ASP A 84 -39.40 -11.02 -0.66
CA ASP A 84 -38.96 -12.42 -0.81
C ASP A 84 -37.51 -12.51 -1.32
N PHE A 85 -37.15 -11.63 -2.26
CA PHE A 85 -35.80 -11.55 -2.77
C PHE A 85 -34.82 -11.15 -1.67
N VAL A 86 -35.09 -10.05 -0.95
CA VAL A 86 -34.30 -9.60 0.22
C VAL A 86 -34.18 -10.74 1.24
N ASN A 87 -35.27 -11.43 1.56
CA ASN A 87 -35.24 -12.57 2.47
C ASN A 87 -34.33 -13.72 2.02
N SER A 88 -34.22 -13.96 0.70
CA SER A 88 -33.37 -15.02 0.17
C SER A 88 -31.87 -14.67 0.15
N ILE A 89 -31.52 -13.39 -0.02
CA ILE A 89 -30.12 -12.94 -0.09
C ILE A 89 -29.54 -12.51 1.27
N CYS A 90 -30.36 -12.12 2.24
CA CYS A 90 -29.88 -11.60 3.52
C CYS A 90 -29.22 -12.64 4.43
N ASN A 91 -29.30 -13.93 4.09
CA ASN A 91 -28.59 -15.00 4.79
C ASN A 91 -27.17 -15.24 4.24
N ILE A 92 -26.79 -14.57 3.15
CA ILE A 92 -25.42 -14.63 2.62
C ILE A 92 -24.51 -13.86 3.58
N GLN A 93 -23.38 -14.46 3.96
CA GLN A 93 -22.31 -13.76 4.67
C GLN A 93 -21.61 -12.81 3.70
N TYR A 94 -22.28 -11.71 3.37
CA TYR A 94 -21.66 -10.58 2.70
C TYR A 94 -20.93 -9.71 3.74
N GLY A 95 -19.90 -8.99 3.31
CA GLY A 95 -19.18 -8.03 4.15
C GLY A 95 -20.13 -6.98 4.75
N MET A 96 -19.71 -6.39 5.86
CA MET A 96 -20.39 -5.23 6.44
C MET A 96 -20.12 -4.01 5.55
N ILE A 97 -21.16 -3.22 5.28
CA ILE A 97 -21.09 -2.06 4.37
C ILE A 97 -20.89 -0.79 5.20
N ASP A 98 -19.86 -0.01 4.92
CA ASP A 98 -19.66 1.30 5.54
C ASP A 98 -20.44 2.42 4.84
N PHE A 99 -20.29 3.68 5.29
CA PHE A 99 -21.05 4.79 4.72
C PHE A 99 -20.61 5.11 3.29
N GLU A 100 -19.32 5.02 3.01
CA GLU A 100 -18.70 5.29 1.72
C GLU A 100 -19.18 4.27 0.67
N GLU A 101 -19.12 2.98 0.98
CA GLU A 101 -19.65 1.91 0.13
C GLU A 101 -21.17 2.04 -0.08
N PHE A 102 -21.91 2.34 0.99
CA PHE A 102 -23.34 2.60 0.89
C PHE A 102 -23.63 3.79 -0.03
N SER A 103 -22.89 4.89 0.09
CA SER A 103 -23.10 6.09 -0.71
C SER A 103 -22.87 5.82 -2.19
N ALA A 104 -21.82 5.10 -2.55
CA ALA A 104 -21.56 4.68 -3.94
C ALA A 104 -22.67 3.77 -4.48
N ALA A 105 -23.15 2.81 -3.68
CA ALA A 105 -24.22 1.89 -4.07
C ALA A 105 -25.61 2.54 -4.15
N ALA A 106 -25.86 3.58 -3.34
CA ALA A 106 -27.14 4.29 -3.30
C ALA A 106 -27.32 5.27 -4.48
N ILE A 107 -26.22 5.67 -5.13
CA ILE A 107 -26.26 6.59 -6.27
C ILE A 107 -26.59 5.82 -7.55
N SER A 108 -27.54 6.37 -8.33
CA SER A 108 -27.77 5.95 -9.70
C SER A 108 -27.15 6.96 -10.65
N VAL A 109 -26.12 6.55 -11.40
CA VAL A 109 -25.48 7.37 -12.44
C VAL A 109 -26.53 7.96 -13.40
N TYR A 110 -27.50 7.15 -13.81
CA TYR A 110 -28.59 7.58 -14.68
C TYR A 110 -29.46 8.70 -14.07
N GLN A 111 -29.74 8.64 -12.78
CA GLN A 111 -30.50 9.70 -12.10
C GLN A 111 -29.67 10.97 -11.96
N MET A 112 -28.36 10.83 -11.72
CA MET A 112 -27.43 11.95 -11.62
C MET A 112 -27.24 12.66 -12.97
N GLU A 113 -27.14 11.91 -14.07
CA GLU A 113 -27.06 12.45 -15.44
C GLU A 113 -28.28 13.31 -15.82
N GLY A 114 -29.42 13.07 -15.17
CA GLY A 114 -30.62 13.88 -15.35
C GLY A 114 -30.62 15.21 -14.59
N LEU A 115 -29.64 15.46 -13.71
CA LEU A 115 -29.52 16.72 -12.96
C LEU A 115 -28.80 17.78 -13.79
N GLU A 116 -29.19 19.04 -13.61
CA GLU A 116 -28.51 20.19 -14.24
C GLU A 116 -27.03 20.29 -13.80
N THR A 117 -26.72 19.79 -12.61
CA THR A 117 -25.37 19.81 -12.02
C THR A 117 -24.50 18.62 -12.42
N TRP A 118 -24.94 17.74 -13.34
CA TRP A 118 -24.20 16.53 -13.72
C TRP A 118 -22.75 16.82 -14.14
N GLU A 119 -22.55 17.81 -15.00
CA GLU A 119 -21.22 18.13 -15.54
C GLU A 119 -20.24 18.52 -14.43
N GLU A 120 -20.69 19.33 -13.46
CA GLU A 120 -19.90 19.74 -12.30
C GLU A 120 -19.53 18.54 -11.41
N HIS A 121 -20.51 17.66 -11.11
CA HIS A 121 -20.27 16.47 -10.30
C HIS A 121 -19.32 15.48 -11.01
N ALA A 122 -19.50 15.29 -12.32
CA ALA A 122 -18.68 14.39 -13.10
C ALA A 122 -17.24 14.88 -13.19
N GLN A 123 -17.03 16.18 -13.42
CA GLN A 123 -15.70 16.77 -13.44
C GLN A 123 -15.00 16.63 -12.08
N GLN A 124 -15.66 17.01 -10.99
CA GLN A 124 -15.10 16.89 -9.64
C GLN A 124 -14.75 15.44 -9.29
N ALA A 125 -15.59 14.48 -9.67
CA ALA A 125 -15.34 13.06 -9.44
C ALA A 125 -14.06 12.59 -10.13
N TYR A 126 -13.83 12.98 -11.39
CA TYR A 126 -12.59 12.63 -12.10
C TYR A 126 -11.35 13.26 -11.47
N GLU A 127 -11.42 14.54 -11.11
CA GLU A 127 -10.31 15.23 -10.45
C GLU A 127 -9.91 14.55 -9.12
N LEU A 128 -10.90 14.15 -8.32
CA LEU A 128 -10.68 13.42 -7.07
C LEU A 128 -10.12 12.01 -7.31
N PHE A 129 -10.63 11.32 -8.32
CA PHE A 129 -10.18 9.96 -8.67
C PHE A 129 -8.72 9.95 -9.12
N ASP A 130 -8.35 10.83 -10.05
CA ASP A 130 -6.99 10.92 -10.58
C ASP A 130 -6.00 11.36 -9.50
N LYS A 131 -6.39 12.30 -8.64
CA LYS A 131 -5.56 12.75 -7.53
C LYS A 131 -5.30 11.63 -6.52
N ALA A 132 -6.32 10.89 -6.12
CA ALA A 132 -6.16 9.78 -5.17
C ALA A 132 -5.26 8.68 -5.73
N ALA A 133 -5.40 8.35 -7.03
CA ALA A 133 -4.54 7.39 -7.69
C ALA A 133 -3.07 7.86 -7.73
N LEU A 134 -2.85 9.14 -8.00
CA LEU A 134 -1.50 9.73 -8.01
C LEU A 134 -0.86 9.75 -6.62
N GLU A 135 -1.62 10.10 -5.59
CA GLU A 135 -1.15 10.12 -4.19
C GLU A 135 -0.73 8.72 -3.72
N GLU A 136 -1.52 7.68 -4.05
CA GLU A 136 -1.16 6.30 -3.74
C GLU A 136 0.13 5.87 -4.44
N ILE A 137 0.25 6.17 -5.74
CA ILE A 137 1.47 5.85 -6.51
C ILE A 137 2.69 6.56 -5.91
N LEU A 138 2.53 7.82 -5.51
CA LEU A 138 3.61 8.60 -4.90
C LEU A 138 4.04 7.99 -3.56
N TYR A 139 3.10 7.66 -2.69
CA TYR A 139 3.38 7.05 -1.39
C TYR A 139 4.14 5.71 -1.54
N GLN A 140 3.66 4.84 -2.44
CA GLN A 140 4.30 3.57 -2.73
C GLN A 140 5.74 3.74 -3.28
N PHE A 141 5.95 4.77 -4.09
CA PHE A 141 7.28 5.08 -4.62
C PHE A 141 8.20 5.62 -3.52
N GLU A 142 7.73 6.53 -2.67
CA GLU A 142 8.48 7.08 -1.55
C GLU A 142 8.88 6.00 -0.55
N GLU A 143 7.99 5.06 -0.22
CA GLU A 143 8.28 3.92 0.66
C GLU A 143 9.39 3.03 0.08
N LYS A 144 9.28 2.68 -1.21
CA LYS A 144 10.32 1.88 -1.89
C LYS A 144 11.66 2.60 -1.94
N LEU A 145 11.64 3.89 -2.27
CA LEU A 145 12.84 4.71 -2.34
C LEU A 145 13.51 4.81 -0.97
N GLN A 146 12.73 4.93 0.09
CA GLN A 146 13.24 4.96 1.46
C GLN A 146 13.85 3.63 1.87
N ALA A 147 13.19 2.51 1.59
CA ALA A 147 13.71 1.17 1.86
C ALA A 147 15.05 0.92 1.13
N GLU A 148 15.14 1.33 -0.14
CA GLU A 148 16.37 1.18 -0.93
C GLU A 148 17.52 2.05 -0.38
N ARG A 149 17.23 3.28 0.08
CA ARG A 149 18.22 4.16 0.72
C ARG A 149 18.74 3.57 2.04
N GLU A 150 17.85 3.00 2.85
CA GLU A 150 18.22 2.35 4.11
C GLU A 150 19.06 1.10 3.86
N GLU A 151 18.69 0.28 2.87
CA GLU A 151 19.48 -0.88 2.46
C GLU A 151 20.87 -0.47 1.96
N ALA A 152 20.96 0.58 1.14
CA ALA A 152 22.23 1.11 0.65
C ALA A 152 23.12 1.60 1.80
N THR A 153 22.53 2.30 2.78
CA THR A 153 23.25 2.79 3.97
C THR A 153 23.78 1.62 4.79
N ARG A 154 22.96 0.59 5.04
CA ARG A 154 23.38 -0.63 5.75
C ARG A 154 24.52 -1.35 5.03
N LYS A 155 24.43 -1.52 3.71
CA LYS A 155 25.51 -2.13 2.91
C LYS A 155 26.80 -1.32 2.97
N GLN A 156 26.69 0.01 2.95
CA GLN A 156 27.84 0.89 3.08
C GLN A 156 28.52 0.75 4.45
N GLU A 157 27.73 0.75 5.53
CA GLU A 157 28.24 0.57 6.90
C GLU A 157 28.89 -0.81 7.09
N GLU A 158 28.28 -1.86 6.54
CA GLU A 158 28.84 -3.22 6.60
C GLU A 158 30.18 -3.30 5.86
N LEU A 159 30.26 -2.76 4.64
CA LEU A 159 31.51 -2.73 3.88
C LEU A 159 32.59 -1.93 4.61
N GLN A 160 32.21 -0.80 5.24
CA GLN A 160 33.12 0.01 6.03
C GLN A 160 33.63 -0.74 7.27
N ALA A 161 32.75 -1.48 7.96
CA ALA A 161 33.13 -2.31 9.10
C ALA A 161 34.05 -3.46 8.69
N GLN A 162 33.79 -4.11 7.54
CA GLN A 162 34.65 -5.15 6.98
C GLN A 162 36.04 -4.61 6.65
N LEU A 163 36.11 -3.43 6.01
CA LEU A 163 37.38 -2.77 5.69
C LEU A 163 38.17 -2.42 6.97
N GLN A 164 37.48 -1.89 7.98
CA GLN A 164 38.11 -1.57 9.26
C GLN A 164 38.62 -2.82 9.98
N ALA A 165 37.85 -3.90 9.99
CA ALA A 165 38.29 -5.17 10.56
C ALA A 165 39.52 -5.73 9.83
N GLN A 166 39.57 -5.63 8.50
CA GLN A 166 40.74 -6.02 7.71
C GLN A 166 41.97 -5.17 8.06
N GLN A 167 41.79 -3.87 8.26
CA GLN A 167 42.87 -2.96 8.66
C GLN A 167 43.42 -3.33 10.05
N VAL A 168 42.55 -3.60 11.02
CA VAL A 168 42.96 -4.01 12.38
C VAL A 168 43.74 -5.32 12.33
N ALA A 169 43.23 -6.34 11.61
CA ALA A 169 43.92 -7.62 11.47
C ALA A 169 45.29 -7.48 10.79
N LEU A 170 45.43 -6.58 9.81
CA LEU A 170 46.71 -6.29 9.18
C LEU A 170 47.71 -5.66 10.16
N GLU A 171 47.27 -4.70 10.97
CA GLU A 171 48.10 -4.04 11.97
C GLU A 171 48.57 -5.02 13.07
N GLU A 172 47.68 -5.89 13.53
CA GLU A 172 48.02 -6.96 14.48
C GLU A 172 49.10 -7.89 13.89
N ASN A 173 48.93 -8.32 12.64
CA ASN A 173 49.92 -9.17 11.95
C ASN A 173 51.28 -8.47 11.79
N GLN A 174 51.29 -7.17 11.49
CA GLN A 174 52.53 -6.40 11.42
C GLN A 174 53.22 -6.28 12.78
N SER A 175 52.46 -6.11 13.86
CA SER A 175 52.99 -6.07 15.23
C SER A 175 53.61 -7.40 15.63
N LEU A 176 52.93 -8.51 15.37
CA LEU A 176 53.42 -9.86 15.64
C LEU A 176 54.72 -10.15 14.87
N LEU A 177 54.78 -9.76 13.60
CA LEU A 177 55.99 -9.92 12.78
C LEU A 177 57.17 -9.14 13.37
N ARG A 178 56.94 -7.89 13.80
CA ARG A 178 57.97 -7.06 14.43
C ARG A 178 58.47 -7.69 15.74
N GLN A 179 57.57 -8.20 16.56
CA GLN A 179 57.94 -8.89 17.80
C GLN A 179 58.79 -10.13 17.52
N ALA A 180 58.37 -10.99 16.60
CA ALA A 180 59.11 -12.19 16.24
C ALA A 180 60.51 -11.85 15.68
N GLN A 181 60.65 -10.78 14.89
CA GLN A 181 61.94 -10.30 14.39
C GLN A 181 62.88 -9.87 15.53
N GLU A 182 62.38 -9.15 16.54
CA GLU A 182 63.18 -8.75 17.70
C GLU A 182 63.56 -9.96 18.58
N GLU A 183 62.68 -10.94 18.74
CA GLU A 183 63.01 -12.19 19.44
C GLU A 183 64.12 -12.97 18.74
N VAL A 184 64.03 -13.15 17.41
CA VAL A 184 65.06 -13.81 16.60
C VAL A 184 66.39 -13.07 16.67
N LYS A 185 66.35 -11.73 16.61
CA LYS A 185 67.54 -10.90 16.76
C LYS A 185 68.18 -11.07 18.14
N GLY A 186 67.37 -11.06 19.21
CA GLY A 186 67.85 -11.31 20.57
C GLY A 186 68.45 -12.70 20.74
N MET A 187 67.85 -13.73 20.13
CA MET A 187 68.41 -15.09 20.09
C MET A 187 69.75 -15.14 19.34
N HIS A 188 69.87 -14.42 18.22
CA HIS A 188 71.11 -14.36 17.45
C HIS A 188 72.25 -13.76 18.27
N THR A 189 72.00 -12.64 18.96
CA THR A 189 73.00 -12.02 19.85
C THR A 189 73.45 -12.98 20.96
N LYS A 190 72.51 -13.66 21.63
CA LYS A 190 72.83 -14.67 22.66
C LYS A 190 73.66 -15.84 22.10
N PHE A 191 73.35 -16.28 20.88
CA PHE A 191 74.10 -17.32 20.21
C PHE A 191 75.55 -16.87 19.91
N GLU A 192 75.74 -15.65 19.42
CA GLU A 192 77.06 -15.07 19.17
C GLU A 192 77.88 -14.95 20.46
N GLU A 193 77.29 -14.45 21.56
CA GLU A 193 77.92 -14.37 22.88
C GLU A 193 78.36 -15.75 23.38
N THR A 194 77.48 -16.74 23.30
CA THR A 194 77.77 -18.12 23.72
C THR A 194 78.91 -18.73 22.88
N ASN A 195 78.90 -18.50 21.57
CA ASN A 195 79.94 -18.98 20.67
C ASN A 195 81.29 -18.30 20.96
N ALA A 196 81.30 -17.00 21.28
CA ALA A 196 82.50 -16.28 21.70
C ALA A 196 83.08 -16.83 23.01
N LEU A 197 82.23 -17.10 24.01
CA LEU A 197 82.64 -17.74 25.26
C LEU A 197 83.24 -19.14 25.02
N LEU A 198 82.58 -19.95 24.19
CA LEU A 198 83.07 -21.29 23.85
C LEU A 198 84.47 -21.23 23.21
N ARG A 199 84.69 -20.28 22.28
CA ARG A 199 85.99 -20.04 21.66
C ARG A 199 87.05 -19.61 22.69
N ALA A 200 86.69 -18.81 23.69
CA ALA A 200 87.61 -18.40 24.75
C ALA A 200 88.03 -19.58 25.64
N VAL A 201 87.06 -20.42 26.06
CA VAL A 201 87.33 -21.62 26.86
C VAL A 201 88.25 -22.60 26.11
N LEU A 202 87.99 -22.83 24.82
CA LEU A 202 88.84 -23.70 24.00
C LEU A 202 90.27 -23.20 23.83
N LYS A 203 90.51 -21.88 23.93
CA LYS A 203 91.88 -21.32 23.95
C LYS A 203 92.58 -21.61 25.29
N LEU A 204 91.88 -21.42 26.40
CA LEU A 204 92.43 -21.66 27.75
C LEU A 204 92.78 -23.14 28.02
N GLN A 205 92.22 -24.09 27.26
CA GLN A 205 92.57 -25.52 27.36
C GLN A 205 93.81 -25.92 26.54
N LYS A 206 94.38 -25.01 25.74
CA LYS A 206 95.58 -25.26 24.91
C LYS A 206 96.88 -24.70 25.50
N ASP A 207 96.79 -23.94 26.61
CA ASP A 207 97.92 -23.44 27.40
C ASP A 207 98.13 -24.31 28.65
#